data_AF-A0A383A059-F1
#
_entry.id   AF-A0A383A059-F1
#
_cell.length_a   1.000
_cell.length_b   1.000
_cell.length_c   1.000
_cell.angle_alpha   90.00
_cell.angle_beta   90.00
_cell.angle_gamma   90.00
#
_symmetry.space_group_name_H-M   'P 1'
#
loop_
_entity.id
_entity.type
_entity.pdbx_description
1 polymer ?
#
loop_
_entity_poly.entity_id
_entity_poly.type
_entity_poly.pdbx_seq_one_letter_code
_entity_poly.pdbx_strand_id
1 'polypeptide(L)'
;MTLNTRPNGHIKPCSQVMGMKPIKKGRTSDNVMIPGSKFWNLTKDSIKDIWNSDFMRDFRKKKINGEYVKFCETCYQEDAMGAHSKRASFIEMNYEDNKHLVEEADANDGYM
;
A
#
# COMPACT_ATOMS: atom_id res chain seq x y z
N MET A 1 -3.59 -6.79 -1.91
CA MET A 1 -2.86 -5.66 -1.29
C MET A 1 -2.70 -5.95 0.20
N THR A 2 -1.69 -5.41 0.90
CA THR A 2 -1.35 -5.90 2.27
C THR A 2 -1.25 -4.75 3.27
N LEU A 3 -1.58 -5.05 4.54
CA LEU A 3 -1.29 -4.20 5.68
C LEU A 3 -0.26 -4.90 6.58
N ASN A 4 0.92 -4.33 6.71
CA ASN A 4 2.01 -4.87 7.54
C ASN A 4 2.25 -3.97 8.76
N THR A 5 2.50 -4.60 9.91
CA THR A 5 2.74 -3.91 11.18
C THR A 5 4.15 -4.13 11.69
N ARG A 6 4.71 -3.10 12.34
CA ARG A 6 5.95 -3.16 13.12
C ARG A 6 5.66 -3.52 14.59
N PRO A 7 6.66 -3.97 15.38
CA PRO A 7 6.48 -4.25 16.81
C PRO A 7 5.92 -3.08 17.64
N ASN A 8 6.14 -1.83 17.20
CA ASN A 8 5.59 -0.63 17.85
C ASN A 8 4.21 -0.21 17.32
N GLY A 9 3.54 -1.06 16.54
CA GLY A 9 2.21 -0.83 15.98
C GLY A 9 2.19 0.09 14.76
N HIS A 10 3.33 0.59 14.28
CA HIS A 10 3.39 1.39 13.06
C HIS A 10 3.10 0.57 11.81
N ILE A 11 2.38 1.18 10.87
CA ILE A 11 1.84 0.47 9.71
C ILE A 11 2.55 0.81 8.41
N LYS A 12 2.64 -0.19 7.54
CA LYS A 12 3.21 -0.14 6.19
C LYS A 12 2.32 -0.92 5.21
N PRO A 13 2.34 -0.58 3.90
CA PRO A 13 1.67 -1.36 2.86
C PRO A 13 2.41 -2.66 2.47
N CYS A 14 3.67 -2.85 2.89
CA CYS A 14 4.48 -3.99 2.47
C CYS A 14 5.53 -4.35 3.54
N SER A 15 5.88 -5.64 3.63
CA SER A 15 6.95 -6.17 4.47
C SER A 15 8.35 -6.04 3.86
N GLN A 16 8.47 -5.96 2.53
CA GLN A 16 9.76 -5.96 1.83
C GLN A 16 10.53 -4.64 1.97
N VAL A 17 9.82 -3.52 2.16
CA VAL A 17 10.46 -2.19 2.23
C VAL A 17 10.94 -1.91 3.66
N MET A 18 12.17 -2.31 3.95
CA MET A 18 12.78 -2.22 5.28
C MET A 18 12.93 -0.76 5.76
N GLY A 19 13.42 0.13 4.90
CA GLY A 19 13.66 1.56 5.18
C GLY A 19 12.41 2.45 5.15
N MET A 20 11.22 1.87 4.94
CA MET A 20 9.99 2.65 4.80
C MET A 20 9.62 3.39 6.08
N LYS A 21 9.32 4.69 5.97
CA LYS A 21 8.61 5.43 7.02
C LYS A 21 7.17 4.88 7.14
N PRO A 22 6.59 4.81 8.35
CA PRO A 22 5.21 4.39 8.51
C PRO A 22 4.23 5.27 7.73
N ILE A 23 3.06 4.73 7.41
CA ILE A 23 1.98 5.49 6.80
C ILE A 23 1.58 6.64 7.73
N LYS A 24 1.49 7.84 7.18
CA LYS A 24 1.09 9.06 7.90
C LYS A 24 -0.39 9.35 7.72
N LYS A 25 -1.01 9.90 8.75
CA LYS A 25 -2.39 10.41 8.69
C LYS A 25 -2.46 11.64 7.80
N GLY A 26 -3.53 11.76 7.00
CA GLY A 26 -3.77 12.89 6.10
C GLY A 26 -2.76 13.02 4.96
N ARG A 27 -2.16 11.90 4.53
CA ARG A 27 -1.13 11.85 3.49
C ARG A 27 -1.47 10.79 2.45
N THR A 28 -1.15 11.06 1.20
CA THR A 28 -1.26 10.14 0.05
C THR A 28 0.08 9.46 -0.22
N SER A 29 0.15 8.56 -1.20
CA SER A 29 1.40 7.89 -1.55
C SER A 29 2.47 8.85 -2.12
N ASP A 30 2.07 10.00 -2.65
CA ASP A 30 3.00 11.02 -3.19
C ASP A 30 3.64 11.87 -2.10
N ASN A 31 2.90 12.15 -1.03
CA ASN A 31 3.27 13.18 -0.05
C ASN A 31 3.57 12.64 1.35
N VAL A 32 3.51 11.32 1.55
CA VAL A 32 3.81 10.67 2.84
C VAL A 32 5.26 10.88 3.32
N MET A 33 6.18 11.23 2.43
CA MET A 33 7.57 11.55 2.80
C MET A 33 7.74 12.96 3.38
N ILE A 34 6.78 13.88 3.15
CA ILE A 34 6.81 15.25 3.66
C ILE A 34 6.91 15.22 5.20
N PRO A 35 7.78 16.01 5.84
CA PRO A 35 7.88 16.11 7.31
C PRO A 35 6.56 16.48 7.99
N GLY A 36 6.45 16.16 9.28
CA GLY A 36 5.22 16.36 10.05
C GLY A 36 4.19 15.24 9.89
N SER A 37 3.02 15.43 10.49
CA SER A 37 1.90 14.48 10.65
C SER A 37 2.18 13.28 11.57
N LYS A 38 1.11 12.81 12.25
CA LYS A 38 1.13 11.60 13.06
C LYS A 38 1.13 10.34 12.17
N PHE A 39 1.67 9.24 12.68
CA PHE A 39 1.57 7.94 12.02
C PHE A 39 0.26 7.24 12.35
N TRP A 40 -0.23 6.42 11.42
CA TRP A 40 -1.22 5.39 11.75
C TRP A 40 -0.60 4.34 12.65
N ASN A 41 -1.34 3.90 13.67
CA ASN A 41 -0.87 2.90 14.62
C ASN A 41 -1.99 1.92 15.02
N LEU A 42 -1.77 0.61 14.85
CA LEU A 42 -2.75 -0.43 15.18
C LEU A 42 -3.14 -0.48 16.66
N THR A 43 -2.30 0.04 17.56
CA THR A 43 -2.62 0.10 19.00
C THR A 43 -3.56 1.24 19.37
N LYS A 44 -3.84 2.16 18.44
CA LYS A 44 -4.59 3.40 18.70
C LYS A 44 -5.72 3.64 17.71
N ASP A 45 -5.57 3.16 16.49
CA ASP A 45 -6.43 3.45 15.36
C ASP A 45 -7.13 2.17 14.88
N SER A 46 -8.37 2.29 14.40
CA SER A 46 -9.11 1.14 13.91
C SER A 46 -8.53 0.64 12.59
N ILE A 47 -8.59 -0.69 12.35
CA ILE A 47 -8.15 -1.29 11.08
C ILE A 47 -8.92 -0.68 9.91
N LYS A 48 -10.24 -0.45 10.08
CA LYS A 48 -11.10 0.13 9.06
C LYS A 48 -10.64 1.52 8.62
N ASP A 49 -10.29 2.39 9.58
CA ASP A 49 -9.81 3.75 9.29
C ASP A 49 -8.43 3.72 8.63
N ILE A 50 -7.56 2.81 9.06
CA ILE A 50 -6.23 2.66 8.44
C ILE A 50 -6.37 2.16 6.99
N TRP A 51 -7.20 1.14 6.77
CA TRP A 51 -7.41 0.50 5.47
C TRP A 51 -8.05 1.44 4.44
N ASN A 52 -8.86 2.39 4.92
CA ASN A 52 -9.49 3.43 4.12
C ASN A 52 -8.88 4.82 4.33
N SER A 53 -7.65 4.89 4.86
CA SER A 53 -6.91 6.15 4.94
C SER A 53 -6.59 6.71 3.55
N ASP A 54 -6.42 8.03 3.44
CA ASP A 54 -6.05 8.71 2.19
C ASP A 54 -4.90 8.02 1.45
N PHE A 55 -3.89 7.56 2.20
CA PHE A 55 -2.76 6.81 1.66
C PHE A 55 -3.21 5.50 1.01
N MET A 56 -3.99 4.67 1.70
CA MET A 56 -4.37 3.35 1.21
C MET A 56 -5.35 3.43 0.04
N ARG A 57 -6.21 4.45 0.01
CA ARG A 57 -7.12 4.73 -1.11
C ARG A 57 -6.33 5.16 -2.35
N ASP A 58 -5.46 6.16 -2.21
CA ASP A 58 -4.57 6.62 -3.29
C ASP A 58 -3.66 5.50 -3.79
N PHE A 59 -3.05 4.74 -2.87
CA PHE A 59 -2.17 3.61 -3.21
C PHE A 59 -2.90 2.54 -4.03
N ARG A 60 -4.16 2.24 -3.72
CA ARG A 60 -4.98 1.31 -4.52
C ARG A 60 -5.18 1.81 -5.92
N LYS A 61 -5.71 3.02 -6.07
CA LYS A 61 -6.03 3.60 -7.36
C LYS A 61 -4.83 3.60 -8.29
N LYS A 62 -3.68 4.06 -7.79
CA LYS A 62 -2.44 4.04 -8.56
C LYS A 62 -2.04 2.65 -9.01
N LYS A 63 -2.14 1.66 -8.13
CA LYS A 63 -1.84 0.28 -8.50
C LYS A 63 -2.81 -0.27 -9.56
N ILE A 64 -4.09 0.06 -9.49
CA ILE A 64 -5.12 -0.35 -10.45
C ILE A 64 -4.83 0.30 -11.81
N ASN A 65 -4.50 1.58 -11.82
CA ASN A 65 -4.17 2.36 -13.02
C ASN A 65 -2.79 2.06 -13.62
N GLY A 66 -2.00 1.19 -12.99
CA GLY A 66 -0.63 0.90 -13.43
C GLY A 66 0.36 2.06 -13.19
N GLU A 67 0.01 3.02 -12.35
CA GLU A 67 0.86 4.17 -12.02
C GLU A 67 2.05 3.76 -11.14
N TYR A 68 3.17 4.45 -11.33
CA TYR A 68 4.37 4.25 -10.52
C TYR A 68 4.11 4.73 -9.09
N VAL A 69 4.39 3.85 -8.12
CA VAL A 69 4.41 4.23 -6.70
C VAL A 69 5.81 4.06 -6.13
N LYS A 70 6.36 5.12 -5.52
CA LYS A 70 7.71 5.11 -4.93
C LYS A 70 7.96 3.96 -3.97
N PHE A 71 6.95 3.50 -3.24
CA PHE A 71 7.05 2.35 -2.32
C PHE A 71 7.25 1.00 -3.00
N CYS A 72 6.90 0.89 -4.28
CA CYS A 72 7.08 -0.31 -5.06
C CYS A 72 8.40 -0.30 -5.85
N GLU A 73 9.25 0.72 -5.68
CA GLU A 73 10.49 0.90 -6.46
C GLU A 73 11.41 -0.31 -6.43
N THR A 74 11.64 -0.92 -5.27
CA THR A 74 12.46 -2.14 -5.18
C THR A 74 11.90 -3.26 -6.06
N CYS A 75 10.57 -3.47 -6.04
CA CYS A 75 9.94 -4.46 -6.90
C CYS A 75 10.03 -4.08 -8.38
N TYR A 76 9.84 -2.80 -8.73
CA TYR A 76 10.00 -2.36 -10.13
C TYR A 76 11.44 -2.57 -10.63
N GLN A 77 12.45 -2.36 -9.78
CA GLN A 77 13.85 -2.62 -10.11
C GLN A 77 14.12 -4.12 -10.28
N GLU A 78 13.60 -4.95 -9.37
CA GLU A 78 13.66 -6.42 -9.48
C GLU A 78 13.06 -6.88 -10.81
N ASP A 79 11.85 -6.42 -11.14
CA ASP A 79 11.14 -6.78 -12.37
C ASP A 79 11.92 -6.30 -13.62
N ALA A 80 12.47 -5.08 -13.60
CA ALA A 80 13.28 -4.55 -14.69
C ALA A 80 14.60 -5.31 -14.90
N MET A 81 15.13 -5.93 -13.85
CA MET A 81 16.30 -6.81 -13.91
C MET A 81 15.95 -8.24 -14.32
N GLY A 82 14.69 -8.52 -14.65
CA GLY A 82 14.19 -9.85 -15.04
C GLY A 82 13.94 -10.79 -13.86
N ALA A 83 14.02 -10.31 -12.62
CA ALA A 83 13.59 -11.07 -11.46
C ALA A 83 12.08 -10.99 -11.29
N HIS A 84 11.47 -12.02 -10.71
CA HIS A 84 10.04 -11.98 -10.39
C HIS A 84 9.83 -11.36 -9.01
N SER A 85 9.45 -10.09 -8.95
CA SER A 85 9.31 -9.42 -7.65
C SER A 85 8.18 -10.04 -6.82
N LYS A 86 8.31 -9.94 -5.50
CA LYS A 86 7.25 -10.36 -4.57
C LYS A 86 5.91 -9.70 -4.89
N ARG A 87 5.93 -8.46 -5.39
CA ARG A 87 4.72 -7.75 -5.83
C ARG A 87 4.03 -8.48 -6.97
N ALA A 88 4.76 -8.89 -8.01
CA ALA A 88 4.21 -9.63 -9.14
C ALA A 88 3.67 -10.99 -8.67
N SER A 89 4.47 -11.75 -7.91
CA SER A 89 4.07 -13.07 -7.42
C SER A 89 2.81 -13.03 -6.54
N PHE A 90 2.67 -12.03 -5.66
CA PHE A 90 1.47 -11.89 -4.83
C PHE A 90 0.23 -11.50 -5.65
N ILE A 91 0.38 -10.74 -6.73
CA ILE A 91 -0.73 -10.41 -7.62
C ILE A 91 -1.18 -11.67 -8.33
N GLU A 92 -0.27 -12.39 -9.00
CA GLU A 92 -0.59 -13.62 -9.73
C GLU A 92 -1.27 -14.67 -8.85
N MET A 93 -0.77 -14.85 -7.62
CA MET A 93 -1.33 -15.84 -6.68
C MET A 93 -2.74 -15.50 -6.20
N ASN A 94 -3.11 -14.22 -6.10
CA ASN A 94 -4.34 -13.80 -5.42
C ASN A 94 -5.35 -13.08 -6.33
N TYR A 95 -4.98 -12.70 -7.55
CA TYR A 95 -5.80 -11.83 -8.37
C TYR A 95 -7.15 -12.45 -8.73
N GLU A 96 -7.17 -13.70 -9.20
CA GLU A 96 -8.41 -14.33 -9.66
C GLU A 96 -9.46 -14.43 -8.55
N ASP A 97 -9.05 -14.80 -7.34
CA ASP A 97 -9.95 -14.91 -6.19
C ASP A 97 -10.42 -13.53 -5.66
N ASN A 98 -9.71 -12.44 -5.98
CA ASN A 98 -9.91 -11.12 -5.39
C ASN A 98 -10.23 -10.01 -6.40
N LYS A 99 -10.42 -10.32 -7.69
CA LYS A 99 -10.68 -9.31 -8.74
C LYS A 99 -11.95 -8.49 -8.48
N HIS A 100 -12.95 -9.08 -7.84
CA HIS A 100 -14.16 -8.36 -7.39
C HIS A 100 -13.83 -7.21 -6.42
N LEU A 101 -12.82 -7.35 -5.57
CA LEU A 101 -12.36 -6.28 -4.67
C LEU A 101 -11.62 -5.17 -5.43
N VAL A 102 -10.99 -5.51 -6.56
CA VAL A 102 -10.35 -4.53 -7.44
C VAL A 102 -11.42 -3.68 -8.12
N GLU A 103 -12.46 -4.32 -8.65
CA GLU A 103 -13.62 -3.65 -9.25
C GLU A 103 -14.37 -2.77 -8.22
N GLU A 104 -14.59 -3.29 -7.00
CA GLU A 104 -15.21 -2.53 -5.91
C GLU A 104 -14.37 -1.30 -5.54
N ALA A 105 -13.04 -1.46 -5.41
CA ALA A 105 -12.16 -0.35 -5.11
C ALA A 105 -12.17 0.70 -6.22
N ASP A 106 -12.18 0.29 -7.49
CA ASP A 106 -12.21 1.22 -8.62
C ASP A 106 -13.52 2.02 -8.65
N ALA A 107 -14.66 1.34 -8.44
CA ALA A 107 -15.98 1.97 -8.38
C ALA A 107 -16.14 2.94 -7.19
N ASN A 108 -15.44 2.70 -6.08
CA ASN A 108 -15.60 3.46 -4.83
C ASN A 108 -14.42 4.41 -4.54
N ASP A 109 -13.74 4.94 -5.56
CA ASP A 109 -12.63 5.88 -5.41
C ASP A 109 -11.56 5.36 -4.43
N GLY A 110 -11.20 4.10 -4.64
CA GLY A 110 -10.27 3.35 -3.81
C GLY A 110 -10.75 3.18 -2.38
N TYR A 111 -12.04 3.13 -2.06
CA TYR A 111 -12.58 2.75 -0.75
C TYR A 111 -12.98 1.26 -0.75
N MET A 112 -12.79 0.55 0.38
CA MET A 112 -13.15 -0.88 0.59
C MET A 112 -13.50 -1.09 2.06
#